data_AF-F4B6I6-F1
#
_entry.id   AF-F4B6I6-F1
#
_cell.length_a   1.000
_cell.length_b   1.000
_cell.length_c   1.000
_cell.angle_alpha   90.00
_cell.angle_beta   90.00
_cell.angle_gamma   90.00
#
_symmetry.space_group_name_H-M   'P 1'
#
loop_
_entity.id
_entity.type
_entity.pdbx_description
1 polymer ?
#
loop_
_entity_poly.entity_id
_entity_poly.type
_entity_poly.pdbx_seq_one_letter_code
_entity_poly.pdbx_strand_id
1 'polypeptide(L)' 'MLVVNQGEYLIEAFKIANRNKITIYDSLFIALAKSMNLELVTSDKRQYEIAKNEGVNTQLV' A
#
# COMPACT_ATOMS: atom_id res chain seq x y z
N MET A 1 -1.52 -17.43 3.91
CA MET A 1 -2.61 -16.47 3.60
C MET A 1 -2.70 -15.50 4.76
N LEU A 2 -2.48 -14.20 4.50
CA LEU A 2 -2.60 -13.14 5.52
C LEU A 2 -4.04 -12.61 5.49
N VAL A 3 -4.72 -12.59 6.63
CA VAL A 3 -6.05 -12.00 6.78
C VAL A 3 -6.01 -11.11 8.01
N VAL A 4 -6.31 -9.82 7.81
CA VAL A 4 -6.24 -8.78 8.84
C VAL A 4 -7.46 -7.88 8.72
N ASN A 5 -7.78 -7.15 9.80
CA ASN A 5 -8.89 -6.19 9.77
C ASN A 5 -8.47 -4.93 9.01
N GLN A 6 -9.13 -4.64 7.88
CA GLN A 6 -8.83 -3.46 7.06
C GLN A 6 -9.00 -2.13 7.80
N GLY A 7 -9.87 -2.07 8.82
CA GLY A 7 -10.15 -0.85 9.58
C GLY A 7 -8.93 -0.31 10.30
N GLU A 8 -8.00 -1.19 10.69
CA GLU A 8 -6.73 -0.82 11.36
C GLU A 8 -5.82 0.01 10.45
N TYR A 9 -5.94 -0.14 9.12
CA TYR A 9 -5.07 0.50 8.13
C TYR A 9 -5.76 1.62 7.35
N LEU A 10 -7.08 1.76 7.49
CA LEU A 10 -7.90 2.61 6.62
C LEU A 10 -7.54 4.10 6.72
N ILE A 11 -7.19 4.59 7.92
CA ILE A 11 -6.79 5.99 8.12
C ILE A 11 -5.49 6.30 7.35
N GLU A 12 -4.49 5.42 7.47
CA GLU A 12 -3.22 5.65 6.78
C GLU A 12 -3.42 5.49 5.27
N ALA A 13 -4.12 4.44 4.83
CA ALA A 13 -4.49 4.23 3.44
C ALA A 13 -5.16 5.47 2.84
N PHE A 14 -6.13 6.07 3.54
CA PHE A 14 -6.80 7.28 3.09
C PHE A 14 -5.84 8.47 2.89
N LYS A 15 -4.85 8.65 3.79
CA LYS A 15 -3.82 9.69 3.60
C LYS A 15 -2.96 9.40 2.37
N ILE A 16 -2.57 8.14 2.13
CA ILE A 16 -1.79 7.74 0.95
C ILE A 16 -2.59 7.98 -0.32
N ALA A 17 -3.86 7.55 -0.34
CA ALA A 17 -4.80 7.75 -1.45
C ALA A 17 -4.93 9.23 -1.79
N ASN A 18 -5.18 10.07 -0.78
CA ASN A 18 -5.45 11.49 -1.00
C ASN A 18 -4.23 12.25 -1.55
N ARG A 19 -3.01 11.97 -1.05
CA ARG A 19 -1.78 12.63 -1.52
C ARG A 19 -1.33 12.14 -2.90
N ASN A 20 -1.50 10.85 -3.20
CA ASN A 20 -1.01 10.22 -4.44
C ASN A 20 -2.09 10.06 -5.53
N LYS A 21 -3.35 10.42 -5.23
CA LYS A 21 -4.51 10.32 -6.12
C LYS A 21 -4.75 8.90 -6.66
N ILE A 22 -4.61 7.89 -5.80
CA ILE A 22 -4.90 6.48 -6.08
C ILE A 22 -6.14 6.00 -5.33
N THR A 23 -6.64 4.81 -5.68
CA THR A 23 -7.83 4.25 -5.02
C THR A 23 -7.54 3.91 -3.56
N ILE A 24 -8.60 3.83 -2.76
CA ILE A 24 -8.49 3.44 -1.35
C ILE A 24 -7.95 2.02 -1.19
N TYR A 25 -8.24 1.12 -2.13
CA TYR A 25 -7.76 -0.25 -2.05
C TYR A 25 -6.28 -0.37 -2.43
N ASP A 26 -5.79 0.37 -3.43
CA ASP A 26 -4.36 0.39 -3.76
C ASP A 26 -3.53 0.89 -2.57
N SER A 27 -3.98 1.97 -1.97
CA SER A 27 -3.34 2.54 -0.79
C SER A 27 -3.46 1.68 0.47
N LEU A 28 -4.51 0.85 0.58
CA LEU A 28 -4.69 -0.07 1.71
C LEU A 28 -3.58 -1.12 1.76
N PHE A 29 -3.22 -1.70 0.61
CA PHE A 29 -2.12 -2.65 0.53
C PHE A 29 -0.76 -1.99 0.83
N ILE A 30 -0.55 -0.76 0.38
CA ILE A 30 0.65 0.02 0.71
C ILE A 30 0.72 0.29 2.22
N ALA A 31 -0.38 0.72 2.84
CA ALA A 31 -0.43 0.99 4.28
C ALA A 31 -0.20 -0.28 5.12
N LEU A 32 -0.79 -1.41 4.71
CA LEU A 32 -0.56 -2.71 5.34
C LEU A 32 0.91 -3.13 5.26
N ALA A 33 1.49 -3.10 4.06
CA ALA A 33 2.88 -3.50 3.85
C ALA A 33 3.86 -2.62 4.64
N LYS A 34 3.61 -1.29 4.64
CA LYS A 34 4.37 -0.32 5.42
C LYS A 34 4.29 -0.60 6.92
N SER A 35 3.09 -0.84 7.45
CA SER A 35 2.87 -1.03 8.88
C SER A 35 3.47 -2.34 9.41
N MET A 36 3.50 -3.39 8.58
CA MET A 36 4.01 -4.71 8.96
C MET A 36 5.45 -4.97 8.47
N ASN A 37 6.07 -3.98 7.82
CA ASN A 37 7.39 -4.08 7.19
C ASN A 37 7.48 -5.29 6.22
N LEU A 38 6.44 -5.47 5.40
CA LEU A 38 6.32 -6.52 4.40
C LEU A 38 6.72 -6.02 3.02
N GLU A 39 7.08 -6.96 2.16
CA GLU A 39 7.21 -6.69 0.72
C GLU A 39 5.83 -6.61 0.06
N LEU A 40 5.62 -5.60 -0.79
CA LEU A 40 4.45 -5.49 -1.65
C LEU A 40 4.81 -5.97 -3.07
N VAL A 41 4.22 -7.08 -3.49
CA VAL A 41 4.32 -7.59 -4.86
C VAL A 41 3.09 -7.14 -5.64
N THR A 42 3.28 -6.46 -6.76
CA THR A 42 2.18 -5.92 -7.57
C THR A 42 2.53 -5.91 -9.05
N SER A 43 1.54 -6.07 -9.91
CA SER A 43 1.67 -5.82 -11.36
C SER A 43 1.23 -4.41 -11.76
N ASP A 44 0.69 -3.64 -10.82
CA ASP A 44 0.31 -2.26 -11.05
C ASP A 44 1.53 -1.35 -10.89
N LYS A 45 2.02 -0.83 -12.01
CA LYS A 45 3.18 0.07 -12.04
C LYS A 45 2.99 1.33 -11.21
N ARG A 46 1.78 1.89 -11.16
CA ARG A 46 1.49 3.11 -10.39
C ARG A 46 1.53 2.82 -8.89
N GLN A 47 0.95 1.70 -8.46
CA GLN A 47 1.02 1.24 -7.07
C GLN A 47 2.47 0.95 -6.65
N TYR A 48 3.25 0.31 -7.53
CA TYR A 48 4.67 0.03 -7.30
C TYR A 48 5.48 1.31 -7.02
N GLU A 49 5.39 2.32 -7.90
CA GLU A 49 6.16 3.56 -7.73
C GLU A 49 5.77 4.30 -6.44
N ILE A 50 4.47 4.32 -6.11
CA ILE A 50 3.99 4.97 -4.90
C ILE A 50 4.47 4.21 -3.66
N ALA A 51 4.36 2.88 -3.63
CA ALA A 51 4.83 2.06 -2.50
C ALA A 51 6.33 2.28 -2.23
N LYS A 52 7.14 2.35 -3.29
CA LYS A 52 8.57 2.66 -3.18
C LYS A 52 8.82 4.06 -2.61
N ASN A 53 8.09 5.08 -3.05
CA ASN A 53 8.17 6.43 -2.50
C ASN A 53 7.71 6.51 -1.04
N GLU A 54 6.85 5.58 -0.63
CA GLU A 54 6.39 5.43 0.75
C GLU A 54 7.37 4.69 1.66
N GLY A 55 8.51 4.23 1.13
CA GLY A 55 9.53 3.48 1.86
C GLY A 55 9.20 2.00 2.04
N VAL A 56 8.28 1.45 1.24
CA VAL A 56 7.91 0.03 1.27
C VAL A 56 8.84 -0.76 0.35
N ASN A 57 9.34 -1.91 0.81
CA ASN A 57 10.02 -2.85 -0.07
C ASN A 57 9.02 -3.38 -1.10
N THR A 58 9.29 -3.23 -2.40
CA THR A 58 8.27 -3.45 -3.43
C THR A 58 8.87 -4.16 -4.65
N GLN A 59 8.17 -5.16 -5.18
CA GLN A 59 8.53 -5.88 -6.40
C GLN A 59 7.44 -5.70 -7.47
N LEU A 60 7.84 -5.34 -8.69
CA LEU A 60 6.97 -5.27 -9.87
C LEU A 60 7.01 -6.62 -10.62
N VAL A 61 5.84 -7.20 -10.93
CA VAL A 61 5.68 -8.47 -11.66
C VAL A 61 4.82 -8.37 -12.90
#